data_AF-A0A2P4XEF9-F1
#
_entry.id   AF-A0A2P4XEF9-F1
#
_cell.length_a   1.000
_cell.length_b   1.000
_cell.length_c   1.000
_cell.angle_alpha   90.00
_cell.angle_beta   90.00
_cell.angle_gamma   90.00
#
_symmetry.space_group_name_H-M   'P 1'
#
loop_
_entity.id
_entity.type
_entity.pdbx_description
1 polymer ?
#
loop_
_entity_poly.entity_id
_entity_poly.type
_entity_poly.pdbx_seq_one_letter_code
_entity_poly.pdbx_strand_id
1 'polypeptide(L)'
;MAALAGNTVTPVEVSVTANNGERGVFLPTKRTGAEFLAATVTTAHNGRAWVPAINASSDAAKLPKQERAWNYALALINPMA
;
A
#
# COMPACT_ATOMS: atom_id res chain seq x y z
N MET A 1 14.44 -6.28 10.57
CA MET A 1 13.79 -5.72 9.36
C MET A 1 12.59 -6.59 9.04
N ALA A 2 11.42 -5.99 8.78
CA ALA A 2 10.22 -6.77 8.47
C ALA A 2 10.27 -7.22 6.99
N ALA A 3 9.94 -8.50 6.76
CA ALA A 3 10.04 -9.18 5.47
C ALA A 3 8.70 -9.81 5.11
N LEU A 4 8.39 -9.83 3.81
CA LEU A 4 7.30 -10.59 3.22
C LEU A 4 7.80 -12.01 2.99
N ALA A 5 7.10 -13.02 3.52
CA ALA A 5 7.36 -14.40 3.12
C ALA A 5 7.12 -14.58 1.61
N GLY A 6 7.66 -15.64 1.02
CA GLY A 6 7.34 -16.01 -0.35
C GLY A 6 5.85 -16.32 -0.52
N ASN A 7 5.31 -16.03 -1.71
CA ASN A 7 3.92 -16.32 -2.09
C ASN A 7 2.90 -15.86 -1.04
N THR A 8 3.07 -14.64 -0.51
CA THR A 8 2.30 -14.14 0.64
C THR A 8 1.69 -12.77 0.37
N VAL A 9 0.55 -12.53 1.01
CA VAL A 9 -0.08 -11.21 1.12
C VAL A 9 0.02 -10.76 2.58
N THR A 10 0.66 -9.62 2.82
CA THR A 10 0.82 -9.04 4.15
C THR A 10 0.21 -7.63 4.17
N PRO A 11 -0.72 -7.34 5.09
CA PRO A 11 -1.18 -5.97 5.31
C PRO A 11 -0.03 -5.08 5.78
N VAL A 12 0.09 -3.90 5.20
CA VAL A 12 1.06 -2.88 5.61
C VAL A 12 0.36 -1.54 5.80
N GLU A 13 0.76 -0.79 6.82
CA GLU A 13 0.31 0.59 6.97
C GLU A 13 1.13 1.50 6.06
N VAL A 14 0.43 2.30 5.27
CA VAL A 14 1.01 3.39 4.50
C VAL A 14 0.43 4.69 5.02
N SER A 15 1.25 5.74 5.00
CA SER A 15 0.77 7.07 5.32
C SER A 15 -0.01 7.65 4.13
N VAL A 16 -1.07 8.39 4.43
CA VAL A 16 -1.99 8.95 3.42
C VAL A 16 -2.38 10.37 3.80
N THR A 17 -2.64 11.20 2.79
CA THR A 17 -3.15 12.56 2.97
C THR A 17 -4.67 12.54 2.89
N ALA A 18 -5.33 11.96 3.88
CA ALA A 18 -6.77 11.78 3.96
C ALA A 18 -7.30 12.10 5.37
N ASN A 19 -8.53 12.56 5.47
CA ASN A 19 -9.20 12.75 6.75
C ASN A 19 -9.43 11.41 7.45
N ASN A 20 -9.43 11.41 8.78
CA ASN A 20 -9.77 10.21 9.53
C ASN A 20 -11.21 9.76 9.21
N GLY A 21 -11.38 8.48 8.85
CA GLY A 21 -12.66 7.91 8.41
C GLY A 21 -12.93 8.03 6.91
N GLU A 22 -12.07 8.74 6.15
CA GLU A 22 -12.24 8.91 4.72
C GLU A 22 -11.94 7.61 3.95
N ARG A 23 -12.90 7.18 3.12
CA ARG A 23 -12.78 5.97 2.30
C ARG A 23 -12.34 6.34 0.89
N GLY A 24 -11.32 5.67 0.38
CA GLY A 24 -10.79 5.91 -0.96
C GLY A 24 -10.19 4.66 -1.59
N VAL A 25 -9.61 4.83 -2.78
CA VAL A 25 -8.88 3.77 -3.47
C VAL A 25 -7.39 4.09 -3.41
N PHE A 26 -6.60 3.19 -2.86
CA PHE A 26 -5.16 3.21 -3.03
C PHE A 26 -4.83 2.67 -4.41
N LEU A 27 -4.16 3.46 -5.25
CA LEU A 27 -3.71 3.03 -6.56
C LEU A 27 -2.17 3.05 -6.62
N PRO A 28 -1.52 1.87 -6.75
CA PRO A 28 -0.08 1.80 -6.95
C PRO A 28 0.26 2.29 -8.37
N THR A 29 1.01 3.37 -8.48
CA THR A 29 1.32 4.01 -9.79
C THR A 29 2.62 3.52 -10.43
N LYS A 30 3.43 2.71 -9.71
CA LYS A 30 4.69 2.18 -10.22
C LYS A 30 4.88 0.72 -9.83
N ARG A 31 5.51 -0.05 -10.73
CA ARG A 31 5.91 -1.44 -10.51
C ARG A 31 7.26 -1.48 -9.79
N THR A 32 7.32 -2.16 -8.64
CA THR A 32 8.53 -2.23 -7.79
C THR A 32 9.33 -3.53 -7.90
N GLY A 33 9.00 -4.43 -8.82
CA GLY A 33 9.69 -5.72 -8.97
C GLY A 33 8.74 -6.89 -8.72
N ALA A 34 9.13 -7.82 -7.83
CA ALA A 34 8.31 -8.97 -7.42
C ALA A 34 7.39 -8.66 -6.21
N GLU A 35 7.69 -7.59 -5.47
CA GLU A 35 6.82 -7.03 -4.44
C GLU A 35 5.89 -5.95 -5.03
N PHE A 36 4.58 -6.16 -4.87
CA PHE A 36 3.55 -5.25 -5.34
C PHE A 36 2.72 -4.75 -4.17
N LEU A 37 2.41 -3.47 -4.11
CA LEU A 37 1.23 -3.04 -3.38
C LEU A 37 0.02 -3.27 -4.30
N ALA A 38 -1.09 -3.76 -3.76
CA ALA A 38 -2.29 -3.95 -4.57
C ALA A 38 -3.19 -2.71 -4.52
N ALA A 39 -3.88 -2.47 -5.63
CA ALA A 39 -4.97 -1.51 -5.65
C ALA A 39 -6.05 -1.97 -4.67
N THR A 40 -6.44 -1.13 -3.72
CA THR A 40 -7.35 -1.53 -2.64
C THR A 40 -8.26 -0.39 -2.23
N VAL A 41 -9.52 -0.72 -1.95
CA VAL A 41 -10.43 0.20 -1.25
C VAL A 41 -10.07 0.18 0.23
N THR A 42 -9.75 1.33 0.80
CA THR A 42 -9.27 1.44 2.17
C THR A 42 -9.86 2.67 2.85
N THR A 43 -9.80 2.69 4.18
CA THR A 43 -10.26 3.79 5.02
C THR A 43 -9.05 4.36 5.75
N ALA A 44 -8.92 5.68 5.73
CA ALA A 44 -7.88 6.37 6.45
C ALA A 44 -8.18 6.38 7.95
N HIS A 45 -7.18 6.03 8.74
CA HIS A 45 -7.18 6.08 10.18
C HIS A 45 -5.96 6.85 10.67
N ASN A 46 -6.17 8.06 11.20
CA ASN A 46 -5.12 8.94 11.71
C ASN A 46 -3.95 9.17 10.72
N GLY A 47 -4.29 9.50 9.47
CA GLY A 47 -3.30 9.75 8.41
C GLY A 47 -2.58 8.49 7.90
N ARG A 48 -3.09 7.30 8.21
CA ARG A 48 -2.60 6.02 7.70
C ARG A 48 -3.71 5.19 7.08
N ALA A 49 -3.37 4.25 6.21
CA ALA A 49 -4.30 3.30 5.63
C ALA A 49 -3.63 1.93 5.51
N TRP A 50 -4.41 0.87 5.68
CA TRP A 50 -3.95 -0.49 5.42
C TRP A 50 -4.03 -0.80 3.93
N VAL A 51 -2.93 -1.28 3.37
CA VAL A 51 -2.86 -1.76 1.99
C VAL A 51 -2.21 -3.15 1.96
N PRO A 52 -2.63 -4.04 1.05
CA PRO A 52 -1.97 -5.32 0.88
C PRO A 52 -0.63 -5.14 0.16
N ALA A 53 0.43 -5.66 0.74
CA ALA A 53 1.69 -5.94 0.06
C ALA A 53 1.71 -7.42 -0.36
N ILE A 54 1.92 -7.65 -1.65
CA ILE A 54 1.95 -8.95 -2.30
C ILE A 54 3.39 -9.26 -2.65
N ASN A 55 3.89 -10.40 -2.17
CA ASN A 55 5.10 -11.01 -2.68
C ASN A 55 4.72 -12.22 -3.53
N ALA A 56 4.84 -12.07 -4.85
CA ALA A 56 4.52 -13.15 -5.80
C ALA A 56 5.72 -14.09 -6.06
N SER A 57 6.89 -13.80 -5.48
CA SER A 57 8.06 -14.66 -5.58
C SER A 57 8.04 -15.75 -4.51
N SER A 58 8.68 -16.88 -4.80
CA SER A 58 8.88 -17.97 -3.83
C SER A 58 9.84 -17.59 -2.69
N ASP A 59 10.65 -16.55 -2.89
CA ASP A 59 11.65 -16.10 -1.93
C ASP A 59 11.08 -15.04 -0.99
N ALA A 60 11.70 -14.89 0.18
CA ALA A 60 11.36 -13.80 1.09
C ALA A 60 11.83 -12.46 0.51
N ALA A 61 10.98 -11.46 0.64
CA ALA A 61 11.19 -10.12 0.11
C ALA A 61 11.24 -9.07 1.23
N LYS A 62 11.94 -7.97 0.99
CA LYS A 62 11.92 -6.85 1.94
C LYS A 62 10.65 -6.04 1.75
N LEU A 63 10.06 -5.61 2.86
CA LEU A 63 8.94 -4.67 2.79
C LEU A 63 9.36 -3.37 2.06
N PRO A 64 8.48 -2.79 1.23
CA PRO A 64 8.74 -1.51 0.60
C PRO A 64 9.01 -0.44 1.66
N LYS A 65 10.07 0.36 1.48
CA LYS A 65 10.33 1.51 2.36
C LYS A 65 9.20 2.54 2.24
N GLN A 66 8.88 3.22 3.34
CA GLN A 66 7.80 4.22 3.41
C GLN A 66 8.00 5.40 2.45
N GLU A 67 9.24 5.90 2.30
CA GLU A 67 9.61 6.93 1.30
C GLU A 67 9.32 6.49 -0.15
N ARG A 68 9.50 5.20 -0.41
CA ARG A 68 9.13 4.59 -1.68
C ARG A 68 7.61 4.57 -1.83
N ALA A 69 6.86 4.14 -0.81
CA ALA A 69 5.39 4.12 -0.80
C ALA A 69 4.75 5.51 -1.08
N TRP A 70 5.33 6.60 -0.57
CA TRP A 70 4.87 7.97 -0.86
C TRP A 70 4.95 8.34 -2.36
N ASN A 71 6.00 7.89 -3.05
CA ASN A 71 6.16 8.06 -4.50
C ASN A 71 5.26 7.13 -5.34
N TYR A 72 4.51 6.23 -4.70
CA TYR A 72 3.71 5.20 -5.37
C TYR A 72 2.20 5.37 -5.17
N ALA A 73 1.78 6.25 -4.26
CA ALA A 73 0.38 6.46 -3.92
C ALA A 73 -0.11 7.80 -4.48
N LEU A 74 -0.85 7.77 -5.58
CA LEU A 74 -1.86 8.81 -5.78
C LEU A 74 -3.06 8.34 -4.96
N ALA A 75 -3.26 8.89 -3.76
CA ALA A 75 -4.53 8.71 -3.08
C ALA A 75 -5.54 9.56 -3.85
N LEU A 76 -6.27 8.95 -4.80
CA LEU A 76 -7.46 9.59 -5.37
C LEU A 76 -8.53 9.58 -4.29
N ILE A 77 -8.51 10.65 -3.51
CA ILE A 77 -9.54 10.97 -2.55
C ILE A 77 -10.55 11.87 -3.27
N ASN A 78 -11.20 11.27 -4.27
CA ASN A 78 -12.60 11.41 -4.68
C ASN A 78 -12.80 10.96 -6.13
N PRO A 79 -13.75 10.04 -6.41
CA PRO A 79 -14.44 10.06 -7.68
C PRO A 79 -15.83 10.72 -7.58
N MET A 80 -16.35 11.04 -6.39
CA MET A 80 -17.69 11.65 -6.21
C MET A 80 -17.72 12.64 -5.03
N ALA A 81 -17.07 13.79 -5.20
CA ALA A 81 -17.45 15.05 -4.55
C ALA A 81 -17.38 16.16 -5.60
#